data_AF-A0A5J4TWJ8-F1
#
_entry.id   AF-A0A5J4TWJ8-F1
#
_cell.length_a   1.000
_cell.length_b   1.000
_cell.length_c   1.000
_cell.angle_alpha   90.00
_cell.angle_beta   90.00
_cell.angle_gamma   90.00
#
_symmetry.space_group_name_H-M   'P 1'
#
loop_
_entity.id
_entity.type
_entity.pdbx_description
1 polymer ?
#
loop_
_entity_poly.entity_id
_entity_poly.type
_entity_poly.pdbx_seq_one_letter_code
_entity_poly.pdbx_strand_id
1 'polypeptide(L)'
;MPISVVMITIDAVIIYLLTWGEPYIIEAIKNDRENIPFLENFFIELVPSILNAVVSIAFAFIYELVAEMMNKWENYKTQTQYDNMIIFRLIVASIINQFFSMFYIVFSHSPFSFEEMRLSFTTLQVRLTTLFVIYFLKTQLLSNILPMLIVFFKWGMNKIKMMRYEKKKENVKNMILELQIQRQKVYLIPKSGNKLDNKSIQIISPQNEEVNTNNPSPQLAIQDSSQSNAQSSSQTTPQNRSINQVAQNSWRSLRKMVVSTVQTQTLQDRLKQQKIELLKIEKDMESLPTNIEREMKMPQYNTFDDFQELIMQFGFIVLFSPAFPLAPLFSFIGNVIQMRSDPMKIAYSMQRPIPFSSQSIGSFVIVLYSISFLSIITNSGIFFFFFRERITQFLVGDVEIGEKGLAIQITIIFLVENVLIFIVAFISIAVSDTPQDVADTVDKDENSKRNLLVALKKREKQERMKKFYDQQIKLFDEREKMKKLNLIQHMKEDFKKKQKQENQNNDTE
;
A
#
# COMPACT_ATOMS: atom_id res chain seq x y z
N MET A 1 5.09 -30.37 20.38
CA MET A 1 5.78 -30.53 21.69
C MET A 1 7.17 -29.90 21.76
N PRO A 2 8.15 -30.13 20.85
CA PRO A 2 9.46 -29.46 20.95
C PRO A 2 9.38 -27.93 20.71
N ILE A 3 8.35 -27.52 19.98
CA ILE A 3 8.04 -26.15 19.51
C ILE A 3 7.70 -25.19 20.66
N SER A 4 6.80 -25.56 21.56
CA SER A 4 6.46 -24.74 22.73
C SER A 4 7.63 -24.64 23.69
N VAL A 5 8.47 -25.67 23.79
CA VAL A 5 9.60 -25.69 24.72
C VAL A 5 10.64 -24.63 24.36
N VAL A 6 11.01 -24.48 23.08
CA VAL A 6 12.01 -23.47 22.67
C VAL A 6 11.52 -22.05 22.97
N MET A 7 10.29 -21.72 22.59
CA MET A 7 9.72 -20.41 22.89
C MET A 7 9.60 -20.18 24.40
N ILE A 8 9.09 -21.17 25.15
CA ILE A 8 9.00 -21.08 26.62
C ILE A 8 10.39 -20.94 27.26
N THR A 9 11.43 -21.58 26.72
CA THR A 9 12.80 -21.43 27.26
C THR A 9 13.37 -20.06 26.96
N ILE A 10 13.10 -19.49 25.79
CA ILE A 10 13.49 -18.12 25.44
C ILE A 10 12.75 -17.14 26.36
N ASP A 11 11.44 -17.33 26.51
CA ASP A 11 10.60 -16.57 27.43
C ASP A 11 11.16 -16.68 28.86
N ALA A 12 11.47 -17.88 29.35
CA ALA A 12 12.02 -18.09 30.69
C ALA A 12 13.37 -17.40 30.91
N VAL A 13 14.26 -17.37 29.90
CA VAL A 13 15.53 -16.65 29.97
C VAL A 13 15.31 -15.14 30.00
N ILE A 14 14.41 -14.62 29.17
CA ILE A 14 14.01 -13.20 29.17
C ILE A 14 13.46 -12.81 30.53
N ILE A 15 12.52 -13.61 31.01
CA ILE A 15 11.90 -13.48 32.32
C ILE A 15 12.99 -13.38 33.38
N TYR A 16 13.93 -14.33 33.39
CA TYR A 16 15.04 -14.34 34.33
C TYR A 16 15.88 -13.05 34.24
N LEU A 17 16.31 -12.67 33.04
CA LEU A 17 17.13 -11.46 32.81
C LEU A 17 16.41 -10.17 33.23
N LEU A 18 15.12 -10.05 32.90
CA LEU A 18 14.33 -8.85 33.15
C LEU A 18 13.78 -8.75 34.57
N THR A 19 13.57 -9.85 35.28
CA THR A 19 12.98 -9.81 36.63
C THR A 19 14.03 -9.98 37.72
N TRP A 20 15.04 -10.83 37.51
CA TRP A 20 16.07 -11.09 38.52
C TRP A 20 17.26 -10.15 38.37
N GLY A 21 17.58 -9.68 37.16
CA GLY A 21 18.71 -8.78 36.93
C GLY A 21 18.50 -7.34 37.43
N GLU A 22 17.26 -6.87 37.44
CA GLU A 22 16.91 -5.48 37.79
C GLU A 22 17.27 -5.04 39.21
N PRO A 23 16.93 -5.79 40.28
CA PRO A 23 17.27 -5.37 41.64
C PRO A 23 18.79 -5.24 41.82
N TYR A 24 19.59 -6.13 41.23
CA TYR A 24 21.05 -6.02 41.26
C TYR A 24 21.59 -4.78 40.54
N ILE A 25 20.96 -4.38 39.43
CA ILE A 25 21.35 -3.16 38.71
C ILE A 25 21.02 -1.92 39.55
N ILE A 26 19.82 -1.86 40.13
CA ILE A 26 19.40 -0.75 40.99
C ILE A 26 20.30 -0.67 42.22
N GLU A 27 20.58 -1.81 42.86
CA GLU A 27 21.45 -1.88 44.02
C GLU A 27 22.88 -1.45 43.65
N ALA A 28 23.45 -1.94 42.54
CA ALA A 28 24.77 -1.50 42.07
C ALA A 28 24.84 0.01 41.79
N ILE A 29 23.77 0.62 41.30
CA ILE A 29 23.70 2.07 41.04
C ILE A 29 23.51 2.87 42.35
N LYS A 30 22.74 2.34 43.30
CA LYS A 30 22.45 3.00 44.58
C LYS A 30 23.54 2.80 45.65
N ASN A 31 24.34 1.73 45.56
CA ASN A 31 25.38 1.40 46.55
C ASN A 31 26.45 2.50 46.68
N ASP A 32 26.65 3.31 45.62
CA ASP A 32 27.63 4.40 45.60
C ASP A 32 27.08 5.75 46.07
N ARG A 33 25.78 5.88 46.40
CA ARG A 33 25.18 7.19 46.77
C ARG A 33 24.13 7.08 47.89
N GLU A 34 24.50 7.48 49.10
CA GLU A 34 23.60 7.54 50.26
C GLU A 34 22.57 8.69 50.21
N ASN A 35 22.77 9.73 49.38
CA ASN A 35 21.85 10.86 49.23
C ASN A 35 21.72 11.27 47.76
N ILE A 36 20.79 10.64 47.05
CA ILE A 36 20.51 10.92 45.65
C ILE A 36 19.41 12.00 45.56
N PRO A 37 19.65 13.15 44.90
CA PRO A 37 18.60 14.12 44.59
C PRO A 37 17.39 13.48 43.89
N PHE A 38 16.19 13.99 44.16
CA PHE A 38 14.93 13.43 43.62
C PHE A 38 14.97 13.15 42.11
N LEU A 39 15.50 14.09 41.31
CA LEU A 39 15.61 13.95 39.85
C LEU A 39 16.51 12.77 39.46
N GLU A 40 17.64 12.58 40.14
CA GLU A 40 18.53 11.45 39.86
C GLU A 40 17.89 10.12 40.25
N ASN A 41 17.21 10.05 41.40
CA ASN A 41 16.51 8.83 41.81
C ASN A 41 15.39 8.47 40.82
N PHE A 42 14.67 9.48 40.31
CA PHE A 42 13.68 9.28 39.25
C PHE A 42 14.29 8.69 37.96
N PHE A 43 15.46 9.19 37.53
CA PHE A 43 16.13 8.62 36.35
C PHE A 43 16.63 7.19 36.60
N ILE A 44 17.14 6.89 37.79
CA ILE A 44 17.58 5.55 38.18
C ILE A 44 16.40 4.56 38.16
N GLU A 45 15.22 4.97 38.61
CA GLU A 45 13.99 4.17 38.56
C GLU A 45 13.45 3.96 37.14
N LEU A 46 13.85 4.80 36.17
CA LEU A 46 13.48 4.65 34.77
C LEU A 46 14.35 3.63 34.01
N VAL A 47 15.60 3.43 34.45
CA VAL A 47 16.58 2.53 33.81
C VAL A 47 16.01 1.13 33.53
N PRO A 48 15.34 0.43 34.48
CA PRO A 48 14.79 -0.89 34.23
C PRO A 48 13.73 -0.91 33.11
N SER A 49 12.91 0.14 33.02
CA SER A 49 11.89 0.26 31.98
C SER A 49 12.51 0.46 30.59
N ILE A 50 13.58 1.25 30.51
CA ILE A 50 14.35 1.47 29.27
C ILE A 50 15.07 0.19 28.87
N LEU A 51 15.71 -0.50 29.81
CA LEU A 51 16.39 -1.78 29.57
C LEU A 51 15.38 -2.81 29.03
N ASN A 52 14.20 -2.91 29.65
CA ASN A 52 13.14 -3.79 29.19
C ASN A 52 12.70 -3.45 27.75
N ALA A 53 12.57 -2.17 27.41
CA ALA A 53 12.26 -1.75 26.04
C ALA A 53 13.37 -2.14 25.03
N VAL A 54 14.64 -1.99 25.39
CA VAL A 54 15.79 -2.38 24.55
C VAL A 54 15.85 -3.89 24.35
N VAL A 55 15.71 -4.64 25.44
CA VAL A 55 15.65 -6.12 25.42
C VAL A 55 14.49 -6.58 24.54
N SER A 56 13.33 -5.94 24.67
CA SER A 56 12.14 -6.25 23.86
C SER A 56 12.37 -6.09 22.36
N ILE A 57 13.14 -5.06 21.94
CA ILE A 57 13.50 -4.88 20.52
C ILE A 57 14.41 -6.01 20.04
N ALA A 58 15.40 -6.40 20.84
CA ALA A 58 16.31 -7.49 20.48
C ALA A 58 15.58 -8.83 20.36
N PHE A 59 14.68 -9.12 21.30
CA PHE A 59 13.93 -10.37 21.31
C PHE A 59 12.86 -10.44 20.22
N ALA A 60 12.24 -9.31 19.84
CA ALA A 60 11.32 -9.30 18.69
C ALA A 60 11.95 -9.89 17.43
N PHE A 61 13.22 -9.52 17.14
CA PHE A 61 13.96 -10.07 16.00
C PHE A 61 14.23 -11.58 16.15
N ILE A 62 14.61 -12.03 17.35
CA ILE A 62 14.84 -13.45 17.63
C ILE A 62 13.55 -14.25 17.45
N TYR A 63 12.41 -13.73 17.93
CA TYR A 63 11.12 -14.40 17.81
C TYR A 63 10.65 -14.52 16.37
N GLU A 64 10.87 -13.50 15.53
CA GLU A 64 10.58 -13.56 14.09
C GLU A 64 11.36 -14.70 13.42
N LEU A 65 12.68 -14.76 13.66
CA LEU A 65 13.53 -15.82 13.11
C LEU A 65 13.07 -17.21 13.57
N VAL A 66 12.84 -17.37 14.87
CA VAL A 66 12.45 -18.65 15.47
C VAL A 66 11.06 -19.06 14.98
N ALA A 67 10.08 -18.15 14.97
CA ALA A 67 8.73 -18.45 14.51
C ALA A 67 8.69 -18.87 13.03
N GLU A 68 9.45 -18.20 12.16
CA GLU A 68 9.55 -18.60 10.75
C GLU A 68 10.17 -19.99 10.57
N MET A 69 11.30 -20.25 11.26
CA MET A 69 11.96 -21.56 11.19
C MET A 69 11.00 -22.67 11.62
N MET A 70 10.27 -22.45 12.71
CA MET A 70 9.32 -23.41 13.25
C MET A 70 8.13 -23.63 12.31
N ASN A 71 7.57 -22.57 11.73
CA ASN A 71 6.45 -22.69 10.81
C ASN A 71 6.83 -23.43 9.53
N LYS A 72 8.08 -23.28 9.04
CA LYS A 72 8.60 -24.06 7.92
C LYS A 72 8.72 -25.54 8.27
N TRP A 73 9.13 -25.88 9.50
CA TRP A 73 9.22 -27.26 9.96
C TRP A 73 7.87 -27.95 10.12
N GLU A 74 6.83 -27.20 10.47
CA GLU A 74 5.47 -27.75 10.65
C GLU A 74 4.70 -27.99 9.36
N ASN A 75 5.21 -27.50 8.23
CA ASN A 75 4.72 -27.81 6.89
C ASN A 75 3.19 -27.68 6.74
N TYR A 76 2.67 -26.46 6.95
CA TYR A 76 1.25 -26.15 6.81
C TYR A 76 0.74 -26.38 5.37
N LYS A 77 -0.47 -26.93 5.26
CA LYS A 77 -1.10 -27.23 3.95
C LYS A 77 -1.48 -25.99 3.15
N THR A 78 -1.79 -24.87 3.82
CA THR A 78 -2.28 -23.64 3.19
C THR A 78 -1.52 -22.43 3.69
N GLN A 79 -1.33 -21.42 2.83
CA GLN A 79 -0.67 -20.17 3.22
C GLN A 79 -1.41 -19.47 4.37
N THR A 80 -2.74 -19.46 4.35
CA THR A 80 -3.55 -18.88 5.43
C THR A 80 -3.29 -19.55 6.78
N GLN A 81 -3.14 -20.88 6.83
CA GLN A 81 -2.79 -21.58 8.08
C GLN A 81 -1.36 -21.28 8.52
N TYR A 82 -0.43 -21.20 7.57
CA TYR A 82 0.94 -20.81 7.82
C TYR A 82 1.00 -19.42 8.47
N ASP A 83 0.38 -18.42 7.83
CA ASP A 83 0.34 -17.04 8.29
C ASP A 83 -0.36 -16.94 9.65
N ASN A 84 -1.55 -17.54 9.81
CA ASN A 84 -2.30 -17.52 11.07
C ASN A 84 -1.50 -18.06 12.25
N MET A 85 -0.71 -19.13 12.05
CA MET A 85 0.11 -19.67 13.11
C MET A 85 1.33 -18.79 13.42
N ILE A 86 2.01 -18.23 12.40
CA ILE A 86 3.10 -17.26 12.63
C ILE A 86 2.58 -16.10 13.46
N ILE A 87 1.47 -15.50 13.01
CA ILE A 87 0.81 -14.36 13.65
C ILE A 87 0.51 -14.67 15.13
N PHE A 88 -0.10 -15.84 15.40
CA PHE A 88 -0.41 -16.26 16.76
C PHE A 88 0.85 -16.33 17.64
N ARG A 89 1.93 -16.95 17.13
CA ARG A 89 3.19 -17.11 17.88
C ARG A 89 3.86 -15.79 18.20
N LEU A 90 3.99 -14.92 17.20
CA LEU A 90 4.65 -13.64 17.35
C LEU A 90 3.91 -12.74 18.34
N ILE A 91 2.58 -12.77 18.33
CA ILE A 91 1.80 -11.98 19.28
C ILE A 91 1.89 -12.54 20.69
N VAL A 92 1.76 -13.86 20.87
CA VAL A 92 1.89 -14.48 22.20
C VAL A 92 3.27 -14.17 22.79
N ALA A 93 4.33 -14.31 22.00
CA ALA A 93 5.69 -13.95 22.42
C ALA A 93 5.80 -12.45 22.77
N SER A 94 5.22 -11.57 21.96
CA SER A 94 5.22 -10.12 22.21
C SER A 94 4.50 -9.76 23.51
N ILE A 95 3.36 -10.40 23.80
CA ILE A 95 2.60 -10.20 25.04
C ILE A 95 3.39 -10.68 26.24
N ILE A 96 3.96 -11.89 26.19
CA ILE A 96 4.77 -12.43 27.28
C ILE A 96 5.95 -11.50 27.55
N ASN A 97 6.73 -11.17 26.53
CA ASN A 97 7.90 -10.31 26.69
C ASN A 97 7.53 -8.91 27.24
N GLN A 98 6.41 -8.33 26.80
CA GLN A 98 6.01 -6.98 27.22
C GLN A 98 5.40 -6.91 28.63
N PHE A 99 4.60 -7.91 29.02
CA PHE A 99 3.77 -7.86 30.23
C PHE A 99 4.24 -8.78 31.36
N PHE A 100 5.13 -9.75 31.08
CA PHE A 100 5.53 -10.72 32.10
C PHE A 100 6.12 -10.06 33.33
N SER A 101 6.99 -9.07 33.15
CA SER A 101 7.62 -8.41 34.29
C SER A 101 6.59 -7.71 35.20
N MET A 102 5.47 -7.24 34.65
CA MET A 102 4.36 -6.73 35.44
C MET A 102 3.60 -7.85 36.15
N PHE A 103 3.37 -9.00 35.50
CA PHE A 103 2.79 -10.17 36.17
C PHE A 103 3.66 -10.66 37.33
N TYR A 104 4.97 -10.62 37.17
CA TYR A 104 5.91 -10.95 38.23
C TYR A 104 5.75 -10.03 39.46
N ILE A 105 5.64 -8.71 39.23
CA ILE A 105 5.42 -7.73 40.31
C ILE A 105 4.09 -8.00 41.03
N VAL A 106 3.03 -8.33 40.29
CA VAL A 106 1.69 -8.59 40.86
C VAL A 106 1.64 -9.89 41.68
N PHE A 107 2.15 -10.99 41.13
CA PHE A 107 1.90 -12.33 41.67
C PHE A 107 3.08 -12.90 42.48
N SER A 108 4.31 -12.71 42.00
CA SER A 108 5.49 -13.36 42.59
C SER A 108 6.12 -12.53 43.69
N HIS A 109 6.09 -11.20 43.56
CA HIS A 109 6.55 -10.27 44.60
C HIS A 109 5.41 -9.85 45.53
N SER A 110 4.57 -10.81 45.94
CA SER A 110 3.41 -10.53 46.80
C SER A 110 3.86 -9.89 48.11
N PRO A 111 3.47 -8.63 48.37
CA PRO A 111 3.91 -7.88 49.55
C PRO A 111 3.18 -8.41 50.79
N PHE A 112 3.93 -8.75 51.84
CA PHE A 112 3.34 -9.16 53.12
C PHE A 112 3.11 -7.96 54.04
N SER A 113 3.88 -6.89 53.86
CA SER A 113 3.78 -5.66 54.64
C SER A 113 3.10 -4.53 53.85
N PHE A 114 2.41 -3.61 54.54
CA PHE A 114 1.73 -2.47 53.91
C PHE A 114 2.69 -1.56 53.12
N GLU A 115 3.90 -1.31 53.65
CA GLU A 115 4.90 -0.49 52.95
C GLU A 115 5.40 -1.15 51.67
N GLU A 116 5.69 -2.45 51.70
CA GLU A 116 6.06 -3.25 50.53
C GLU A 116 4.93 -3.25 49.49
N MET A 117 3.68 -3.28 49.95
CA MET A 117 2.50 -3.27 49.08
C MET A 117 2.36 -1.97 48.32
N ARG A 118 2.49 -0.86 49.03
CA ARG A 118 2.44 0.46 48.43
C ARG A 118 3.61 0.69 47.46
N LEU A 119 4.81 0.26 47.83
CA LEU A 119 5.99 0.37 46.98
C LEU A 119 5.82 -0.47 45.71
N SER A 120 5.43 -1.73 45.83
CA SER A 120 5.24 -2.65 44.69
C SER A 120 4.13 -2.18 43.75
N PHE A 121 3.02 -1.65 44.29
CA PHE A 121 1.97 -1.05 43.47
C PHE A 121 2.48 0.19 42.73
N THR A 122 3.23 1.07 43.41
CA THR A 122 3.82 2.26 42.78
C THR A 122 4.81 1.86 41.68
N THR A 123 5.65 0.85 41.91
CA THR A 123 6.56 0.28 40.91
C THR A 123 5.79 -0.26 39.71
N LEU A 124 4.69 -0.97 39.93
CA LEU A 124 3.80 -1.45 38.86
C LEU A 124 3.24 -0.27 38.04
N GLN A 125 2.75 0.78 38.70
CA GLN A 125 2.21 1.97 38.03
C GLN A 125 3.27 2.71 37.21
N VAL A 126 4.44 2.98 37.79
CA VAL A 126 5.56 3.64 37.10
C VAL A 126 5.95 2.80 35.88
N ARG A 127 6.11 1.49 36.04
CA ARG A 127 6.52 0.61 34.94
C ARG A 127 5.49 0.49 33.84
N LEU A 128 4.21 0.35 34.20
CA LEU A 128 3.11 0.28 33.25
C LEU A 128 3.00 1.58 32.45
N THR A 129 3.06 2.73 33.14
CA THR A 129 2.95 4.04 32.50
C THR A 129 4.16 4.36 31.64
N THR A 130 5.38 4.07 32.07
CA THR A 130 6.59 4.29 31.28
C THR A 130 6.60 3.43 30.02
N LEU A 131 6.29 2.13 30.13
CA LEU A 131 6.22 1.23 28.98
C LEU A 131 5.08 1.60 28.03
N PHE A 132 3.91 1.95 28.56
CA PHE A 132 2.81 2.46 27.74
C PHE A 132 3.19 3.74 27.01
N VAL A 133 3.83 4.71 27.67
CA VAL A 133 4.26 5.97 27.03
C VAL A 133 5.32 5.70 25.97
N ILE A 134 6.33 4.87 26.24
CA ILE A 134 7.34 4.47 25.25
C ILE A 134 6.65 3.81 24.04
N TYR A 135 5.74 2.88 24.29
CA TYR A 135 5.01 2.17 23.25
C TYR A 135 4.12 3.11 22.43
N PHE A 136 3.38 3.99 23.10
CA PHE A 136 2.50 4.98 22.48
C PHE A 136 3.30 5.96 21.63
N LEU A 137 4.40 6.50 22.17
CA LEU A 137 5.28 7.40 21.42
C LEU A 137 5.92 6.72 20.21
N LYS A 138 6.42 5.48 20.37
CA LYS A 138 6.93 4.65 19.27
C LYS A 138 5.89 4.56 18.16
N THR A 139 4.66 4.21 18.52
CA THR A 139 3.52 4.02 17.62
C THR A 139 3.17 5.32 16.89
N GLN A 140 2.99 6.43 17.62
CA GLN A 140 2.67 7.72 17.02
C GLN A 140 3.81 8.22 16.10
N LEU A 141 5.07 7.97 16.46
CA LEU A 141 6.21 8.40 15.65
C LEU A 141 6.43 7.52 14.41
N LEU A 142 6.54 6.20 14.59
CA LEU A 142 6.93 5.28 13.52
C LEU A 142 5.77 4.91 12.60
N SER A 143 4.58 4.69 13.14
CA SER A 143 3.43 4.22 12.36
C SER A 143 2.64 5.39 11.76
N ASN A 144 2.53 6.51 12.47
CA ASN A 144 1.71 7.66 12.04
C ASN A 144 2.54 8.79 11.41
N ILE A 145 3.52 9.34 12.12
CA ILE A 145 4.21 10.57 11.70
C ILE A 145 5.28 10.31 10.62
N LEU A 146 6.12 9.29 10.81
CA LEU A 146 7.28 9.02 9.96
C LEU A 146 6.90 8.77 8.49
N PRO A 147 5.89 7.92 8.15
CA PRO A 147 5.53 7.68 6.77
C PRO A 147 5.04 8.95 6.08
N MET A 148 4.26 9.78 6.80
CA MET A 148 3.78 11.07 6.31
C MET A 148 4.92 12.07 6.08
N LEU A 149 5.88 12.16 7.00
CA LEU A 149 7.06 13.01 6.82
C LEU A 149 7.88 12.59 5.60
N ILE A 150 8.14 11.29 5.43
CA ILE A 150 8.89 10.77 4.28
C ILE A 150 8.18 11.14 2.97
N VAL A 151 6.86 10.95 2.90
CA VAL A 151 6.06 11.32 1.72
C VAL A 151 6.16 12.81 1.46
N PHE A 152 5.99 13.64 2.49
CA PHE A 152 6.05 15.10 2.38
C PHE A 152 7.42 15.58 1.88
N PHE A 153 8.50 15.08 2.47
CA PHE A 153 9.87 15.42 2.05
C PHE A 153 10.16 14.93 0.63
N LYS A 154 9.78 13.70 0.29
CA LYS A 154 10.00 13.13 -1.06
C LYS A 154 9.22 13.90 -2.12
N TRP A 155 7.97 14.26 -1.84
CA TRP A 155 7.16 15.11 -2.72
C TRP A 155 7.79 16.49 -2.90
N GLY A 156 8.21 17.14 -1.80
CA GLY A 156 8.85 18.45 -1.82
C GLY A 156 10.14 18.46 -2.65
N MET A 157 11.03 17.49 -2.42
CA MET A 157 12.27 17.35 -3.20
C MET A 157 12.01 17.11 -4.68
N ASN A 158 11.04 16.24 -5.01
CA ASN A 158 10.67 15.97 -6.40
C ASN A 158 10.09 17.21 -7.09
N LYS A 159 9.23 17.96 -6.40
CA LYS A 159 8.67 19.21 -6.93
C LYS A 159 9.75 20.24 -7.22
N ILE A 160 10.69 20.44 -6.29
CA ILE A 160 11.84 21.34 -6.49
C ILE A 160 12.71 20.87 -7.67
N LYS A 161 12.96 19.57 -7.79
CA LYS A 161 13.73 18.99 -8.90
C LYS A 161 13.03 19.24 -10.25
N MET A 162 11.71 19.04 -10.34
CA MET A 162 10.93 19.32 -11.56
C MET A 162 10.95 20.80 -11.94
N MET A 163 10.71 21.71 -11.00
CA MET A 163 10.76 23.16 -11.25
C MET A 163 12.14 23.60 -11.79
N ARG A 164 13.23 23.00 -11.30
CA ARG A 164 14.59 23.27 -11.82
C ARG A 164 14.75 22.79 -13.26
N TYR A 165 14.24 21.61 -13.62
CA TYR A 165 14.29 21.10 -14.99
C TYR A 165 13.45 21.95 -15.94
N GLU A 166 12.22 22.31 -15.56
CA GLU A 166 11.35 23.17 -16.37
C GLU A 166 11.98 24.53 -16.61
N LYS A 167 12.49 25.18 -15.56
CA LYS A 167 13.19 26.46 -15.68
C LYS A 167 14.43 26.36 -16.59
N LYS A 168 15.22 25.29 -16.47
CA LYS A 168 16.39 25.06 -17.33
C LYS A 168 15.97 24.84 -18.79
N LYS A 169 14.92 24.04 -19.02
CA LYS A 169 14.34 23.78 -20.35
C LYS A 169 13.84 25.07 -21.00
N GLU A 170 13.16 25.92 -20.23
CA GLU A 170 12.65 27.20 -20.73
C GLU A 170 13.76 28.20 -21.04
N ASN A 171 14.80 28.30 -20.19
CA ASN A 171 15.97 29.12 -20.46
C ASN A 171 16.67 28.72 -21.78
N VAL A 172 16.86 27.42 -22.01
CA VAL A 172 17.47 26.90 -23.25
C VAL A 172 16.56 27.18 -24.45
N LYS A 173 15.24 27.00 -24.33
CA LYS A 173 14.28 27.34 -25.39
C LYS A 173 14.34 28.83 -25.76
N ASN A 174 14.39 29.72 -24.76
CA ASN A 174 14.52 31.15 -24.98
C ASN A 174 15.84 31.50 -25.67
N MET A 175 16.95 30.85 -25.28
CA MET A 175 18.24 31.08 -25.93
C MET A 175 18.28 30.57 -27.38
N ILE A 176 17.60 29.45 -27.68
CA ILE A 176 17.42 28.97 -29.06
C ILE A 176 16.61 29.99 -29.87
N LEU A 177 15.52 30.51 -29.32
CA LEU A 177 14.68 31.52 -29.98
C LEU A 177 15.47 32.80 -30.28
N GLU A 178 16.26 33.29 -29.32
CA GLU A 178 17.14 34.45 -29.52
C GLU A 178 18.17 34.20 -30.63
N LEU A 179 18.82 33.04 -30.65
CA LEU A 179 19.77 32.66 -31.70
C LEU A 179 19.10 32.57 -33.07
N GLN A 180 17.85 32.10 -33.15
CA GLN A 180 17.06 32.08 -34.39
C GLN A 180 16.76 33.50 -34.89
N ILE A 181 16.35 34.40 -34.00
CA ILE A 181 16.10 35.82 -34.32
C ILE A 181 17.40 36.49 -34.78
N GLN A 182 18.52 36.28 -34.09
CA GLN A 182 19.82 36.82 -34.49
C GLN A 182 20.23 36.32 -35.87
N ARG A 183 20.05 35.03 -36.14
CA ARG A 183 20.32 34.44 -37.45
C ARG A 183 19.48 35.08 -38.55
N GLN A 184 18.17 35.27 -38.34
CA GLN A 184 17.29 35.96 -39.31
C GLN A 184 17.75 37.40 -39.57
N LYS A 185 18.19 38.13 -38.55
CA LYS A 185 18.73 39.50 -38.68
C LYS A 185 20.00 39.55 -39.54
N VAL A 186 20.85 38.51 -39.53
CA VAL A 186 22.07 38.47 -40.36
C VAL A 186 21.76 38.26 -41.85
N TYR A 187 20.69 37.53 -42.19
CA TYR A 187 20.24 37.37 -43.59
C TYR A 187 19.55 38.62 -44.15
N LEU A 188 19.06 39.50 -43.27
CA LEU A 188 18.56 40.83 -43.62
C LEU A 188 19.73 41.81 -43.84
N ILE A 189 20.60 41.53 -44.82
CA ILE A 189 21.53 42.54 -45.34
C ILE A 189 20.69 43.48 -46.22
N PRO A 190 20.63 44.81 -45.95
CA PRO A 190 19.84 45.70 -46.77
C PRO A 190 20.42 45.70 -48.19
N LYS A 191 19.61 45.33 -49.19
CA LYS A 191 19.90 45.67 -50.57
C LYS A 191 20.06 47.19 -50.61
N SER A 192 21.24 47.64 -51.06
CA SER A 192 21.50 49.05 -51.30
C SER A 192 20.43 49.61 -52.22
N GLY A 193 19.69 50.60 -51.72
CA GLY A 193 18.84 51.48 -52.52
C GLY A 193 17.47 50.91 -52.88
N ASN A 194 16.55 50.91 -51.92
CA ASN A 194 15.23 51.54 -52.06
C ASN A 194 14.48 51.44 -50.73
N LYS A 195 13.85 52.55 -50.31
CA LYS A 195 12.95 52.59 -49.14
C LYS A 195 11.91 51.47 -49.28
N LEU A 196 11.89 50.55 -48.33
CA LEU A 196 10.79 49.59 -48.16
C LEU A 196 9.86 50.16 -47.10
N ASP A 197 8.65 50.49 -47.52
CA ASP A 197 7.58 50.97 -46.66
C ASP A 197 7.14 49.90 -45.65
N ASN A 198 6.85 50.37 -44.43
CA ASN A 198 6.37 49.59 -43.29
C ASN A 198 4.99 48.98 -43.56
N LYS A 199 4.87 47.90 -44.34
CA LYS A 199 3.60 47.16 -44.47
C LYS A 199 3.71 45.74 -45.02
N SER A 200 4.55 44.88 -44.45
CA SER A 200 4.39 43.42 -44.57
C SER A 200 5.38 42.66 -43.70
N ILE A 201 5.08 42.52 -42.41
CA ILE A 201 5.60 41.45 -41.56
C ILE A 201 4.38 40.64 -41.15
N GLN A 202 4.09 39.56 -41.88
CA GLN A 202 3.16 38.53 -41.41
C GLN A 202 3.95 37.52 -40.58
N ILE A 203 3.55 37.39 -39.32
CA ILE A 203 4.04 36.40 -38.37
C ILE A 203 3.40 35.06 -38.78
N ILE A 204 4.20 34.11 -39.27
CA ILE A 204 3.75 32.73 -39.44
C ILE A 204 4.18 31.95 -38.19
N SER A 205 3.19 31.50 -37.43
CA SER A 205 3.34 30.61 -36.27
C SER A 205 3.86 29.22 -36.69
N PRO A 206 4.64 28.51 -35.87
CA PRO A 206 5.18 27.21 -36.25
C PRO A 206 4.12 26.11 -36.08
N GLN A 207 3.72 25.48 -37.18
CA GLN A 207 3.17 24.12 -37.14
C GLN A 207 4.30 23.12 -37.42
N ASN A 208 4.26 22.06 -36.61
CA ASN A 208 5.06 20.84 -36.58
C ASN A 208 5.78 20.46 -37.88
N GLU A 209 7.12 20.43 -37.82
CA GLU A 209 7.93 19.62 -38.73
C GLU A 209 8.65 18.54 -37.91
N GLU A 210 8.16 17.30 -38.05
CA GLU A 210 8.85 16.08 -37.65
C GLU A 210 10.15 15.93 -38.45
N VAL A 211 11.20 15.50 -37.76
CA VAL A 211 12.52 15.26 -38.31
C VAL A 211 12.49 13.99 -39.15
N ASN A 212 12.44 14.13 -40.49
CA ASN A 212 12.78 13.03 -41.39
C ASN A 212 14.23 13.19 -41.86
N THR A 213 15.13 12.42 -41.25
CA THR A 213 16.51 12.27 -41.71
C THR A 213 16.51 11.28 -42.87
N ASN A 214 16.65 11.75 -44.11
CA ASN A 214 17.37 11.02 -45.17
C ASN A 214 17.54 11.87 -46.46
N ASN A 215 18.75 11.75 -47.01
CA ASN A 215 19.24 12.07 -48.35
C ASN A 215 20.07 13.34 -48.65
N PRO A 216 21.08 13.21 -49.56
CA PRO A 216 22.26 14.07 -49.61
C PRO A 216 22.28 15.05 -50.80
N SER A 217 23.11 16.10 -50.66
CA SER A 217 23.75 16.95 -51.70
C SER A 217 22.86 17.73 -52.68
N PRO A 218 23.07 19.05 -52.88
CA PRO A 218 22.45 19.78 -53.99
C PRO A 218 23.31 19.71 -55.26
N GLN A 219 22.72 19.18 -56.34
CA GLN A 219 23.23 19.29 -57.71
C GLN A 219 22.98 20.70 -58.27
N LEU A 220 23.95 21.20 -59.04
CA LEU A 220 23.78 22.36 -59.91
C LEU A 220 22.68 22.08 -60.94
N ALA A 221 21.68 22.97 -61.01
CA ALA A 221 20.74 23.03 -62.12
C ALA A 221 20.92 24.37 -62.86
N ILE A 222 21.51 24.28 -64.05
CA ILE A 222 21.45 25.28 -65.11
C ILE A 222 20.06 25.15 -65.73
N GLN A 223 19.33 26.25 -65.88
CA GLN A 223 18.15 26.28 -66.75
C GLN A 223 18.10 27.62 -67.49
N ASP A 224 18.37 27.54 -68.79
CA ASP A 224 18.08 28.56 -69.79
C ASP A 224 16.58 28.67 -70.03
N SER A 225 16.08 29.89 -70.25
CA SER A 225 15.03 30.17 -71.24
C SER A 225 14.86 31.67 -71.46
N SER A 226 14.44 31.97 -72.68
CA SER A 226 14.76 33.15 -73.46
C SER A 226 13.64 34.19 -73.50
N GLN A 227 14.06 35.44 -73.76
CA GLN A 227 13.40 36.50 -74.57
C GLN A 227 12.09 37.16 -74.11
N SER A 228 12.17 38.49 -73.94
CA SER A 228 11.31 39.44 -74.68
C SER A 228 11.96 40.84 -74.79
N ASN A 229 11.86 41.42 -75.99
CA ASN A 229 12.46 42.66 -76.51
C ASN A 229 12.01 43.98 -75.85
N ALA A 230 12.88 45.02 -75.89
CA ALA A 230 12.59 46.32 -76.53
C ALA A 230 13.75 47.34 -76.38
N GLN A 231 14.40 47.61 -77.53
CA GLN A 231 14.84 48.90 -78.09
C GLN A 231 15.53 50.02 -77.27
N SER A 232 16.77 50.29 -77.70
CA SER A 232 17.40 51.58 -78.05
C SER A 232 17.50 52.73 -77.04
N SER A 233 18.74 53.06 -76.66
CA SER A 233 19.39 54.31 -77.13
C SER A 233 20.86 54.34 -76.70
N SER A 234 21.74 54.52 -77.67
CA SER A 234 23.17 54.76 -77.55
C SER A 234 23.50 56.02 -76.76
N GLN A 235 24.51 55.98 -75.88
CA GLN A 235 25.54 57.02 -75.82
C GLN A 235 26.76 56.56 -75.01
N THR A 236 27.90 56.66 -75.66
CA THR A 236 29.26 56.40 -75.18
C THR A 236 29.75 57.53 -74.27
N THR A 237 30.28 57.23 -73.08
CA THR A 237 31.55 57.79 -72.60
C THR A 237 32.05 57.05 -71.34
N PRO A 238 33.36 56.78 -71.23
CA PRO A 238 33.93 56.02 -70.13
C PRO A 238 34.30 57.00 -69.00
N GLN A 239 33.60 56.94 -67.87
CA GLN A 239 34.08 57.61 -66.66
C GLN A 239 34.63 56.57 -65.69
N ASN A 240 35.96 56.53 -65.66
CA ASN A 240 36.82 55.96 -64.62
C ASN A 240 36.28 56.32 -63.23
N ARG A 241 35.38 55.51 -62.68
CA ARG A 241 35.51 55.16 -61.26
C ARG A 241 36.85 54.44 -61.19
N SER A 242 37.82 55.04 -60.52
CA SER A 242 39.16 54.47 -60.41
C SER A 242 39.03 52.99 -60.07
N ILE A 243 39.74 52.13 -60.81
CA ILE A 243 39.72 50.68 -60.60
C ILE A 243 39.94 50.35 -59.11
N ASN A 244 40.67 51.22 -58.39
CA ASN A 244 40.85 51.21 -56.94
C ASN A 244 39.57 51.42 -56.10
N GLN A 245 38.62 52.27 -56.50
CA GLN A 245 37.33 52.46 -55.81
C GLN A 245 36.36 51.30 -56.06
N VAL A 246 36.31 50.77 -57.30
CA VAL A 246 35.49 49.58 -57.63
C VAL A 246 36.06 48.34 -56.95
N ALA A 247 37.39 48.19 -56.94
CA ALA A 247 38.07 47.15 -56.18
C ALA A 247 37.83 47.31 -54.67
N GLN A 248 37.93 48.52 -54.09
CA GLN A 248 37.62 48.75 -52.67
C GLN A 248 36.17 48.42 -52.31
N ASN A 249 35.21 48.80 -53.15
CA ASN A 249 33.79 48.50 -52.91
C ASN A 249 33.49 47.01 -53.07
N SER A 250 34.16 46.33 -54.00
CA SER A 250 34.11 44.87 -54.15
C SER A 250 34.74 44.15 -52.96
N TRP A 251 35.91 44.59 -52.50
CA TRP A 251 36.58 44.09 -51.30
C TRP A 251 35.76 44.31 -50.03
N ARG A 252 35.08 45.44 -49.89
CA ARG A 252 34.15 45.71 -48.78
C ARG A 252 32.93 44.79 -48.83
N SER A 253 32.40 44.52 -50.02
CA SER A 253 31.26 43.62 -50.21
C SER A 253 31.64 42.16 -49.96
N LEU A 254 32.80 41.72 -50.46
CA LEU A 254 33.39 40.41 -50.18
C LEU A 254 33.66 40.25 -48.68
N ARG A 255 34.25 41.25 -48.02
CA ARG A 255 34.47 41.25 -46.57
C ARG A 255 33.16 41.14 -45.80
N LYS A 256 32.14 41.91 -46.16
CA LYS A 256 30.80 41.84 -45.51
C LYS A 256 30.17 40.47 -45.72
N MET A 257 30.26 39.92 -46.93
CA MET A 257 29.76 38.59 -47.25
C MET A 257 30.49 37.53 -46.43
N VAL A 258 31.83 37.48 -46.45
CA VAL A 258 32.63 36.54 -45.67
C VAL A 258 32.34 36.65 -44.17
N VAL A 259 32.27 37.87 -43.63
CA VAL A 259 31.92 38.08 -42.22
C VAL A 259 30.51 37.58 -41.90
N SER A 260 29.51 37.85 -42.77
CA SER A 260 28.15 37.36 -42.59
C SER A 260 28.04 35.84 -42.71
N THR A 261 28.83 35.21 -43.59
CA THR A 261 28.90 33.76 -43.75
C THR A 261 29.55 33.11 -42.52
N VAL A 262 30.65 33.66 -42.03
CA VAL A 262 31.29 33.18 -40.79
C VAL A 262 30.36 33.38 -39.58
N GLN A 263 29.67 34.51 -39.51
CA GLN A 263 28.74 34.81 -38.41
C GLN A 263 27.49 33.91 -38.45
N THR A 264 26.98 33.56 -39.64
CA THR A 264 25.88 32.59 -39.78
C THR A 264 26.32 31.17 -39.45
N GLN A 265 27.54 30.77 -39.83
CA GLN A 265 28.10 29.47 -39.49
C GLN A 265 28.27 29.30 -37.97
N THR A 266 28.85 30.31 -37.30
CA THR A 266 29.04 30.30 -35.85
C THR A 266 27.71 30.32 -35.08
N LEU A 267 26.70 31.06 -35.56
CA LEU A 267 25.34 31.00 -35.01
C LEU A 267 24.68 29.63 -35.22
N GLN A 268 24.91 28.97 -36.36
CA GLN A 268 24.44 27.60 -36.57
C GLN A 268 25.07 26.61 -35.60
N ASP A 269 26.38 26.72 -35.34
CA ASP A 269 27.06 25.84 -34.39
C ASP A 269 26.56 26.05 -32.96
N ARG A 270 26.34 27.30 -32.53
CA ARG A 270 25.71 27.62 -31.24
C ARG A 270 24.28 27.08 -31.14
N LEU A 271 23.49 27.21 -32.22
CA LEU A 271 22.13 26.68 -32.27
C LEU A 271 22.13 25.14 -32.13
N LYS A 272 23.06 24.45 -32.82
CA LYS A 272 23.23 23.00 -32.69
C LYS A 272 23.59 22.61 -31.26
N GLN A 273 24.55 23.30 -30.64
CA GLN A 273 24.93 23.05 -29.24
C GLN A 273 23.74 23.19 -28.28
N GLN A 274 22.93 24.24 -28.44
CA GLN A 274 21.76 24.47 -27.60
C GLN A 274 20.64 23.45 -27.84
N LYS A 275 20.42 23.02 -29.08
CA LYS A 275 19.51 21.91 -29.37
C LYS A 275 19.98 20.60 -28.73
N ILE A 276 21.28 20.32 -28.74
CA ILE A 276 21.85 19.15 -28.05
C ILE A 276 21.64 19.26 -26.53
N GLU A 277 21.83 20.44 -25.95
CA GLU A 277 21.57 20.67 -24.52
C GLU A 277 20.09 20.46 -24.16
N LEU A 278 19.17 20.95 -25.00
CA LEU A 278 17.73 20.73 -24.83
C LEU A 278 17.39 19.23 -24.86
N LEU A 279 17.92 18.50 -25.84
CA LEU A 279 17.72 17.04 -25.95
C LEU A 279 18.28 16.29 -24.74
N LYS A 280 19.41 16.72 -24.18
CA LYS A 280 19.95 16.15 -22.94
C LYS A 280 19.00 16.38 -21.76
N ILE A 281 18.47 17.60 -21.60
CA ILE A 281 17.52 17.92 -20.54
C ILE A 281 16.22 17.11 -20.68
N GLU A 282 15.72 16.96 -21.90
CA GLU A 282 14.52 16.19 -22.19
C GLU A 282 14.72 14.70 -21.88
N LYS A 283 15.87 14.15 -22.27
CA LYS A 283 16.27 12.78 -21.92
C LYS A 283 16.47 12.58 -20.42
N ASP A 284 17.08 13.55 -19.73
CA ASP A 284 17.23 13.52 -18.27
C ASP A 284 15.85 13.56 -17.56
N MET A 285 14.89 14.29 -18.14
CA MET A 285 13.52 14.35 -17.63
C MET A 285 12.75 13.05 -17.89
N GLU A 286 12.94 12.42 -19.05
CA GLU A 286 12.41 11.07 -19.34
C GLU A 286 13.03 9.99 -18.44
N SER A 287 14.28 10.17 -18.02
CA SER A 287 14.96 9.26 -17.08
C SER A 287 14.44 9.34 -15.64
N LEU A 288 13.55 10.30 -15.35
CA LEU A 288 12.90 10.36 -14.03
C LEU A 288 12.02 9.12 -13.84
N PRO A 289 12.01 8.55 -12.63
CA PRO A 289 11.28 7.31 -12.40
C PRO A 289 9.80 7.54 -12.67
N THR A 290 9.26 6.71 -13.56
CA THR A 290 7.83 6.62 -13.87
C THR A 290 7.05 6.32 -12.59
N ASN A 291 5.75 6.64 -12.55
CA ASN A 291 4.91 6.31 -11.38
C ASN A 291 5.01 4.83 -10.99
N ILE A 292 5.08 3.93 -11.97
CA ILE A 292 5.26 2.49 -11.77
C ILE A 292 6.61 2.17 -11.09
N GLU A 293 7.72 2.76 -11.55
CA GLU A 293 9.03 2.55 -10.92
C GLU A 293 9.11 3.11 -9.50
N ARG A 294 8.37 4.19 -9.22
CA ARG A 294 8.26 4.73 -7.86
C ARG A 294 7.50 3.78 -6.96
N GLU A 295 6.40 3.23 -7.46
CA GLU A 295 5.58 2.25 -6.73
C GLU A 295 6.37 0.97 -6.46
N MET A 296 7.09 0.43 -7.44
CA MET A 296 7.96 -0.74 -7.25
C MET A 296 9.04 -0.56 -6.18
N LYS A 297 9.45 0.68 -5.88
CA LYS A 297 10.44 0.99 -4.84
C LYS A 297 9.83 1.18 -3.45
N MET A 298 8.49 1.20 -3.33
CA MET A 298 7.83 1.30 -2.03
C MET A 298 7.87 -0.06 -1.31
N PRO A 299 7.82 -0.10 0.03
CA PRO A 299 7.68 -1.34 0.79
C PRO A 299 6.32 -2.02 0.54
N GLN A 300 6.26 -3.34 0.75
CA GLN A 300 5.01 -4.09 0.73
C GLN A 300 4.24 -3.87 2.03
N TYR A 301 2.92 -3.75 1.92
CA TYR A 301 2.05 -3.58 3.09
C TYR A 301 1.80 -4.93 3.77
N ASN A 302 2.06 -5.00 5.07
CA ASN A 302 1.74 -6.13 5.93
C ASN A 302 0.68 -5.71 6.95
N THR A 303 -0.44 -6.43 7.00
CA THR A 303 -1.54 -6.13 7.95
C THR A 303 -1.22 -6.60 9.37
N PHE A 304 -0.27 -7.51 9.53
CA PHE A 304 0.10 -8.05 10.85
C PHE A 304 0.60 -6.97 11.80
N ASP A 305 1.49 -6.09 11.33
CA ASP A 305 2.13 -5.06 12.17
C ASP A 305 1.07 -4.10 12.73
N ASP A 306 0.11 -3.69 11.91
CA ASP A 306 -1.00 -2.80 12.29
C ASP A 306 -1.91 -3.47 13.33
N PHE A 307 -2.23 -4.77 13.17
CA PHE A 307 -3.04 -5.49 14.16
C PHE A 307 -2.28 -5.77 15.46
N GLN A 308 -1.00 -6.13 15.37
CA GLN A 308 -0.16 -6.33 16.56
C GLN A 308 -0.10 -5.04 17.38
N GLU A 309 -0.04 -3.89 16.72
CA GLU A 309 -0.06 -2.58 17.37
C GLU A 309 -1.31 -2.39 18.24
N LEU A 310 -2.48 -2.62 17.65
CA LEU A 310 -3.77 -2.50 18.33
C LEU A 310 -3.94 -3.52 19.46
N ILE A 311 -3.45 -4.76 19.29
CA ILE A 311 -3.57 -5.82 20.29
C ILE A 311 -2.70 -5.54 21.51
N MET A 312 -1.47 -5.07 21.30
CA MET A 312 -0.59 -4.69 22.40
C MET A 312 -1.17 -3.51 23.18
N GLN A 313 -1.71 -2.52 22.47
CA GLN A 313 -2.42 -1.39 23.08
C GLN A 313 -3.65 -1.86 23.88
N PHE A 314 -4.44 -2.80 23.34
CA PHE A 314 -5.55 -3.43 24.08
C PHE A 314 -5.05 -4.12 25.36
N GLY A 315 -3.95 -4.88 25.28
CA GLY A 315 -3.33 -5.53 26.44
C GLY A 315 -2.96 -4.57 27.57
N PHE A 316 -2.36 -3.42 27.24
CA PHE A 316 -2.04 -2.36 28.23
C PHE A 316 -3.29 -1.80 28.94
N ILE A 317 -4.43 -1.76 28.26
CA ILE A 317 -5.69 -1.24 28.81
C ILE A 317 -6.32 -2.26 29.76
N VAL A 318 -6.43 -3.52 29.33
CA VAL A 318 -7.28 -4.50 30.03
C VAL A 318 -6.55 -5.28 31.12
N LEU A 319 -5.28 -5.62 30.95
CA LEU A 319 -4.57 -6.52 31.87
C LEU A 319 -4.28 -5.86 33.24
N PHE A 320 -4.09 -4.54 33.27
CA PHE A 320 -3.64 -3.80 34.46
C PHE A 320 -4.50 -2.53 34.70
N SER A 321 -5.80 -2.62 34.41
CA SER A 321 -6.71 -1.46 34.42
C SER A 321 -6.70 -0.65 35.74
N PRO A 322 -6.70 -1.27 36.94
CA PRO A 322 -6.64 -0.52 38.20
C PRO A 322 -5.33 0.25 38.40
N ALA A 323 -4.23 -0.20 37.78
CA ALA A 323 -2.92 0.44 37.93
C ALA A 323 -2.81 1.71 37.07
N PHE A 324 -3.42 1.74 35.87
CA PHE A 324 -3.40 2.92 34.99
C PHE A 324 -4.76 3.24 34.35
N PRO A 325 -5.68 3.90 35.08
CA PRO A 325 -7.03 4.19 34.61
C PRO A 325 -7.13 5.14 33.41
N LEU A 326 -6.09 5.93 33.11
CA LEU A 326 -6.08 6.87 31.99
C LEU A 326 -5.67 6.23 30.65
N ALA A 327 -5.20 4.96 30.65
CA ALA A 327 -4.80 4.25 29.44
C ALA A 327 -5.86 4.25 28.31
N PRO A 328 -7.16 4.02 28.61
CA PRO A 328 -8.21 4.06 27.58
C PRO A 328 -8.34 5.43 26.90
N LEU A 329 -8.18 6.52 27.65
CA LEU A 329 -8.30 7.88 27.11
C LEU A 329 -7.19 8.19 26.11
N PHE A 330 -5.93 7.91 26.47
CA PHE A 330 -4.80 8.07 25.55
C PHE A 330 -4.93 7.17 24.33
N SER A 331 -5.38 5.94 24.55
CA SER A 331 -5.64 4.97 23.49
C SER A 331 -6.71 5.42 22.51
N PHE A 332 -7.80 6.01 23.01
CA PHE A 332 -8.85 6.58 22.17
C PHE A 332 -8.32 7.70 21.27
N ILE A 333 -7.54 8.63 21.81
CA ILE A 333 -6.93 9.73 21.03
C ILE A 333 -5.99 9.15 19.96
N GLY A 334 -5.15 8.18 20.33
CA GLY A 334 -4.27 7.48 19.40
C GLY A 334 -5.03 6.81 18.26
N ASN A 335 -6.10 6.09 18.57
CA ASN A 335 -6.92 5.39 17.57
C ASN A 335 -7.63 6.37 16.61
N VAL A 336 -8.08 7.53 17.11
CA VAL A 336 -8.67 8.59 16.26
C VAL A 336 -7.65 9.13 15.25
N ILE A 337 -6.40 9.32 15.67
CA ILE A 337 -5.31 9.70 14.76
C ILE A 337 -5.05 8.57 13.76
N GLN A 338 -5.00 7.33 14.25
CA GLN A 338 -4.69 6.13 13.47
C GLN A 338 -5.69 5.86 12.35
N MET A 339 -6.99 6.09 12.60
CA MET A 339 -8.04 6.00 11.58
C MET A 339 -7.78 6.88 10.34
N ARG A 340 -6.96 7.93 10.46
CA ARG A 340 -6.60 8.81 9.35
C ARG A 340 -5.21 8.53 8.80
N SER A 341 -4.24 8.23 9.65
CA SER A 341 -2.86 7.97 9.22
C SER A 341 -2.72 6.64 8.47
N ASP A 342 -3.41 5.57 8.88
CA ASP A 342 -3.25 4.25 8.25
C ASP A 342 -3.71 4.23 6.77
N PRO A 343 -4.88 4.78 6.40
CA PRO A 343 -5.24 4.91 4.99
C PRO A 343 -4.24 5.77 4.19
N MET A 344 -3.69 6.82 4.79
CA MET A 344 -2.66 7.65 4.13
C MET A 344 -1.35 6.89 3.93
N LYS A 345 -0.93 6.09 4.92
CA LYS A 345 0.24 5.21 4.86
C LYS A 345 0.09 4.22 3.70
N ILE A 346 -1.05 3.55 3.59
CA ILE A 346 -1.35 2.62 2.48
C ILE A 346 -1.35 3.35 1.12
N ALA A 347 -1.94 4.55 1.05
CA ALA A 347 -2.08 5.27 -0.22
C ALA A 347 -0.78 5.88 -0.76
N TYR A 348 0.10 6.36 0.11
CA TYR A 348 1.26 7.17 -0.29
C TYR A 348 2.63 6.60 0.07
N SER A 349 2.70 5.65 1.01
CA SER A 349 3.96 5.12 1.54
C SER A 349 4.19 3.65 1.20
N MET A 350 3.17 2.93 0.72
CA MET A 350 3.21 1.49 0.49
C MET A 350 2.88 1.14 -0.96
N GLN A 351 3.36 -0.02 -1.41
CA GLN A 351 2.84 -0.65 -2.62
C GLN A 351 1.37 -1.00 -2.44
N ARG A 352 0.58 -0.90 -3.52
CA ARG A 352 -0.82 -1.34 -3.48
C ARG A 352 -0.88 -2.83 -3.09
N PRO A 353 -1.52 -3.18 -1.96
CA PRO A 353 -1.64 -4.58 -1.57
C PRO A 353 -2.56 -5.33 -2.52
N ILE A 354 -2.29 -6.63 -2.70
CA ILE A 354 -3.16 -7.52 -3.46
C ILE A 354 -4.42 -7.78 -2.62
N PRO A 355 -5.64 -7.62 -3.17
CA PRO A 355 -6.86 -7.87 -2.43
C PRO A 355 -7.03 -9.38 -2.17
N PHE A 356 -7.19 -9.75 -0.90
CA PHE A 356 -7.54 -11.10 -0.48
C PHE A 356 -8.85 -11.07 0.32
N SER A 357 -9.72 -12.05 0.11
CA SER A 357 -10.94 -12.20 0.91
C SER A 357 -10.62 -12.89 2.23
N SER A 358 -11.02 -12.29 3.35
CA SER A 358 -11.03 -12.95 4.67
C SER A 358 -12.43 -12.90 5.27
N GLN A 359 -12.81 -13.96 5.98
CA GLN A 359 -14.10 -14.04 6.69
C GLN A 359 -14.02 -13.43 8.11
N SER A 360 -12.82 -13.30 8.67
CA SER A 360 -12.58 -12.82 10.03
C SER A 360 -11.21 -12.15 10.11
N ILE A 361 -10.93 -11.44 11.21
CA ILE A 361 -9.56 -10.98 11.51
C ILE A 361 -8.60 -12.17 11.77
N GLY A 362 -9.12 -13.38 12.00
CA GLY A 362 -8.30 -14.60 12.08
C GLY A 362 -7.73 -14.84 13.49
N SER A 363 -6.45 -15.23 13.58
CA SER A 363 -5.80 -15.58 14.87
C SER A 363 -5.87 -14.48 15.93
N PHE A 364 -5.98 -13.22 15.50
CA PHE A 364 -6.15 -12.07 16.40
C PHE A 364 -7.36 -12.22 17.33
N VAL A 365 -8.47 -12.82 16.87
CA VAL A 365 -9.67 -13.07 17.71
C VAL A 365 -9.32 -13.96 18.90
N ILE A 366 -8.57 -15.04 18.65
CA ILE A 366 -8.19 -16.02 19.68
C ILE A 366 -7.31 -15.34 20.73
N VAL A 367 -6.38 -14.48 20.29
CA VAL A 367 -5.52 -13.71 21.19
C VAL A 367 -6.34 -12.73 22.03
N LEU A 368 -7.25 -11.96 21.42
CA LEU A 368 -8.09 -10.98 22.14
C LEU A 368 -8.95 -11.66 23.21
N TYR A 369 -9.55 -12.82 22.93
CA TYR A 369 -10.27 -13.60 23.93
C TYR A 369 -9.34 -14.09 25.05
N SER A 370 -8.14 -14.55 24.71
CA SER A 370 -7.16 -15.01 25.69
C SER A 370 -6.70 -13.88 26.62
N ILE A 371 -6.42 -12.69 26.09
CA ILE A 371 -6.06 -11.50 26.88
C ILE A 371 -7.24 -11.08 27.76
N SER A 372 -8.47 -11.10 27.23
CA SER A 372 -9.66 -10.70 27.98
C SER A 372 -9.95 -11.65 29.14
N PHE A 373 -9.75 -12.95 28.94
CA PHE A 373 -9.85 -13.93 30.01
C PHE A 373 -8.74 -13.73 31.05
N LEU A 374 -7.50 -13.55 30.60
CA LEU A 374 -6.36 -13.30 31.48
C LEU A 374 -6.54 -12.01 32.30
N SER A 375 -7.17 -10.98 31.72
CA SER A 375 -7.49 -9.70 32.37
C SER A 375 -8.37 -9.88 33.62
N ILE A 376 -9.30 -10.83 33.61
CA ILE A 376 -10.14 -11.13 34.78
C ILE A 376 -9.27 -11.63 35.94
N ILE A 377 -8.38 -12.58 35.65
CA ILE A 377 -7.45 -13.16 36.63
C ILE A 377 -6.51 -12.08 37.16
N THR A 378 -5.95 -11.25 36.28
CA THR A 378 -4.91 -10.28 36.65
C THR A 378 -5.48 -9.11 37.44
N ASN A 379 -6.64 -8.59 37.05
CA ASN A 379 -7.30 -7.54 37.80
C ASN A 379 -7.78 -8.06 39.17
N SER A 380 -8.31 -9.28 39.25
CA SER A 380 -8.68 -9.91 40.53
C SER A 380 -7.46 -10.10 41.44
N GLY A 381 -6.33 -10.52 40.86
CA GLY A 381 -5.04 -10.60 41.56
C GLY A 381 -4.55 -9.24 42.08
N ILE A 382 -4.65 -8.18 41.26
CA ILE A 382 -4.29 -6.82 41.69
C ILE A 382 -5.15 -6.38 42.89
N PHE A 383 -6.46 -6.64 42.85
CA PHE A 383 -7.35 -6.38 43.99
C PHE A 383 -6.94 -7.17 45.25
N PHE A 384 -6.54 -8.44 45.09
CA PHE A 384 -6.07 -9.25 46.23
C PHE A 384 -4.76 -8.77 46.82
N PHE A 385 -3.75 -8.55 46.00
CA PHE A 385 -2.41 -8.30 46.53
C PHE A 385 -2.23 -6.84 46.95
N PHE A 386 -2.91 -5.88 46.31
CA PHE A 386 -2.69 -4.45 46.56
C PHE A 386 -3.83 -3.73 47.27
N PHE A 387 -5.05 -4.26 47.24
CA PHE A 387 -6.22 -3.59 47.83
C PHE A 387 -6.85 -4.36 48.99
N ARG A 388 -6.33 -5.54 49.35
CA ARG A 388 -6.87 -6.42 50.38
C ARG A 388 -7.07 -5.77 51.74
N GLU A 389 -6.15 -4.94 52.22
CA GLU A 389 -6.34 -4.26 53.51
C GLU A 389 -7.55 -3.32 53.49
N ARG A 390 -7.67 -2.49 52.44
CA ARG A 390 -8.81 -1.58 52.28
C ARG A 390 -10.13 -2.33 52.12
N ILE A 391 -10.12 -3.41 51.34
CA ILE A 391 -11.30 -4.25 51.12
C ILE A 391 -11.73 -4.91 52.42
N THR A 392 -10.78 -5.43 53.21
CA THR A 392 -11.11 -6.15 54.43
C THR A 392 -11.60 -5.20 55.53
N GLN A 393 -10.99 -4.02 55.66
CA GLN A 393 -11.52 -2.94 56.51
C GLN A 393 -12.94 -2.55 56.11
N PHE A 394 -13.21 -2.42 54.82
CA PHE A 394 -14.54 -2.07 54.31
C PHE A 394 -15.60 -3.15 54.58
N LEU A 395 -15.24 -4.44 54.41
CA LEU A 395 -16.20 -5.54 54.48
C LEU A 395 -16.41 -6.12 55.89
N VAL A 396 -15.34 -6.20 56.69
CA VAL A 396 -15.32 -6.95 57.95
C VAL A 396 -15.11 -6.03 59.17
N GLY A 397 -14.70 -4.78 58.96
CA GLY A 397 -14.33 -3.85 60.03
C GLY A 397 -12.95 -4.15 60.63
N ASP A 398 -12.61 -3.52 61.75
CA ASP A 398 -11.33 -3.66 62.47
C ASP A 398 -11.25 -5.01 63.23
N VAL A 399 -11.29 -6.12 62.50
CA VAL A 399 -11.06 -7.46 63.07
C VAL A 399 -9.57 -7.79 62.90
N GLU A 400 -8.89 -8.13 64.00
CA GLU A 400 -7.52 -8.64 63.96
C GLU A 400 -7.49 -9.98 63.20
N ILE A 401 -7.08 -9.88 61.94
CA ILE A 401 -7.04 -10.99 61.00
C ILE A 401 -5.77 -11.79 61.26
N GLY A 402 -5.89 -12.80 62.13
CA GLY A 402 -4.96 -13.93 62.16
C GLY A 402 -5.07 -14.78 60.88
N GLU A 403 -4.49 -15.97 60.85
CA GLU A 403 -4.48 -16.89 59.68
C GLU A 403 -5.87 -17.12 59.03
N LYS A 404 -6.95 -17.04 59.83
CA LYS A 404 -8.33 -17.19 59.36
C LYS A 404 -8.80 -16.08 58.42
N GLY A 405 -8.29 -14.86 58.54
CA GLY A 405 -8.75 -13.78 57.65
C GLY A 405 -8.10 -13.81 56.27
N LEU A 406 -6.92 -14.41 56.11
CA LEU A 406 -6.35 -14.69 54.79
C LEU A 406 -7.26 -15.65 54.01
N ALA A 407 -7.78 -16.70 54.66
CA ALA A 407 -8.73 -17.63 54.04
C ALA A 407 -10.04 -16.94 53.63
N ILE A 408 -10.58 -16.04 54.45
CA ILE A 408 -11.78 -15.25 54.13
C ILE A 408 -11.51 -14.34 52.92
N GLN A 409 -10.34 -13.70 52.86
CA GLN A 409 -9.96 -12.82 51.74
C GLN A 409 -9.83 -13.59 50.43
N ILE A 410 -9.17 -14.75 50.43
CA ILE A 410 -9.09 -15.63 49.23
C ILE A 410 -10.49 -16.03 48.79
N THR A 411 -11.37 -16.38 49.73
CA THR A 411 -12.75 -16.80 49.43
C THR A 411 -13.55 -15.66 48.78
N ILE A 412 -13.43 -14.43 49.30
CA ILE A 412 -14.11 -13.25 48.75
C ILE A 412 -13.66 -13.01 47.30
N ILE A 413 -12.36 -13.13 47.02
CA ILE A 413 -11.84 -12.83 45.69
C ILE A 413 -12.16 -13.93 44.70
N PHE A 414 -12.08 -15.19 45.12
CA PHE A 414 -12.58 -16.29 44.31
C PHE A 414 -14.06 -16.08 43.97
N LEU A 415 -14.87 -15.61 44.93
CA LEU A 415 -16.28 -15.30 44.67
C LEU A 415 -16.45 -14.14 43.68
N VAL A 416 -15.69 -13.05 43.84
CA VAL A 416 -15.71 -11.91 42.89
C VAL A 416 -15.29 -12.36 41.48
N GLU A 417 -14.23 -13.14 41.36
CA GLU A 417 -13.73 -13.68 40.09
C GLU A 417 -14.80 -14.53 39.40
N ASN A 418 -15.43 -15.47 40.12
CA ASN A 418 -16.50 -16.30 39.57
C ASN A 418 -17.73 -15.49 39.17
N VAL A 419 -18.08 -14.45 39.93
CA VAL A 419 -19.18 -13.53 39.57
C VAL A 419 -18.84 -12.77 38.28
N LEU A 420 -17.60 -12.29 38.12
CA LEU A 420 -17.17 -11.63 36.88
C LEU A 420 -17.21 -12.58 35.69
N ILE A 421 -16.71 -13.81 35.84
CA ILE A 421 -16.80 -14.85 34.80
C ILE A 421 -18.25 -15.15 34.45
N PHE A 422 -19.13 -15.27 35.45
CA PHE A 422 -20.55 -15.49 35.24
C PHE A 422 -21.21 -14.33 34.48
N ILE A 423 -20.89 -13.07 34.83
CA ILE A 423 -21.39 -11.89 34.12
C ILE A 423 -20.95 -11.91 32.66
N VAL A 424 -19.68 -12.21 32.38
CA VAL A 424 -19.17 -12.31 31.01
C VAL A 424 -19.88 -13.43 30.25
N ALA A 425 -20.03 -14.61 30.87
CA ALA A 425 -20.73 -15.74 30.27
C ALA A 425 -22.21 -15.39 30.00
N PHE A 426 -22.88 -14.72 30.94
CA PHE A 426 -24.25 -14.26 30.76
C PHE A 426 -24.37 -13.28 29.59
N ILE A 427 -23.48 -12.29 29.49
CA ILE A 427 -23.46 -11.34 28.36
C ILE A 427 -23.23 -12.08 27.04
N SER A 428 -22.30 -13.04 26.99
CA SER A 428 -22.04 -13.84 25.78
C SER A 428 -23.23 -14.71 25.36
N ILE A 429 -24.09 -15.11 26.29
CA ILE A 429 -25.32 -15.87 25.98
C ILE A 429 -26.45 -14.92 25.61
N ALA A 430 -26.51 -13.75 26.25
CA ALA A 430 -27.58 -12.77 26.04
C ALA A 430 -27.45 -12.02 24.71
N VAL A 431 -26.22 -11.80 24.22
CA VAL A 431 -25.96 -11.13 22.94
C VAL A 431 -25.80 -12.18 21.84
N SER A 432 -26.72 -12.19 20.88
CA SER A 432 -26.62 -13.06 19.69
C SER A 432 -25.38 -12.70 18.86
N ASP A 433 -24.62 -13.72 18.44
CA ASP A 433 -23.43 -13.55 17.58
C ASP A 433 -23.75 -12.90 16.24
N THR A 434 -24.96 -13.11 15.71
CA THR A 434 -25.43 -12.51 14.47
C THR A 434 -26.48 -11.44 14.75
N PRO A 435 -26.28 -10.20 14.22
CA PRO A 435 -27.33 -9.19 14.23
C PRO A 435 -28.55 -9.64 13.43
N GLN A 436 -29.74 -9.28 13.90
CA GLN A 436 -30.99 -9.73 13.30
C GLN A 436 -31.14 -9.28 11.83
N ASP A 437 -30.74 -8.06 11.50
CA ASP A 437 -30.77 -7.54 10.13
C ASP A 437 -29.92 -8.40 9.17
N VAL A 438 -28.78 -8.90 9.63
CA VAL A 438 -27.90 -9.76 8.83
C VAL A 438 -28.54 -11.13 8.65
N ALA A 439 -29.06 -11.73 9.72
CA ALA A 439 -29.77 -13.01 9.65
C ALA A 439 -30.93 -12.96 8.64
N ASP A 440 -31.74 -11.90 8.71
CA ASP A 440 -32.87 -11.67 7.80
C ASP A 440 -32.41 -11.53 6.34
N THR A 441 -31.28 -10.86 6.09
CA THR A 441 -30.73 -10.73 4.72
C THR A 441 -30.20 -12.05 4.18
N VAL A 442 -29.51 -12.84 5.01
CA VAL A 442 -29.01 -14.18 4.64
C VAL A 442 -30.19 -15.09 4.32
N ASP A 443 -31.24 -15.08 5.14
CA ASP A 443 -32.45 -15.87 4.92
C ASP A 443 -33.19 -15.45 3.64
N LYS A 444 -33.27 -14.15 3.35
CA LYS A 444 -33.84 -13.62 2.09
C LYS A 444 -33.04 -14.08 0.88
N ASP A 445 -31.72 -14.03 0.95
CA ASP A 445 -30.83 -14.46 -0.13
C ASP A 445 -30.90 -15.98 -0.36
N GLU A 446 -30.94 -16.77 0.71
CA GLU A 446 -31.15 -18.22 0.63
C GLU A 446 -32.49 -18.57 -0.01
N ASN A 447 -33.57 -17.92 0.42
CA ASN A 447 -34.89 -18.15 -0.13
C ASN A 447 -34.97 -17.73 -1.61
N SER A 448 -34.32 -16.62 -1.98
CA SER A 448 -34.21 -16.19 -3.38
C SER A 448 -33.47 -17.21 -4.24
N LYS A 449 -32.34 -17.75 -3.74
CA LYS A 449 -31.60 -18.83 -4.40
C LYS A 449 -32.43 -20.11 -4.55
N ARG A 450 -33.16 -20.51 -3.50
CA ARG A 450 -34.05 -21.70 -3.53
C ARG A 450 -35.15 -21.53 -4.57
N ASN A 451 -35.81 -20.36 -4.61
CA ASN A 451 -36.85 -20.05 -5.59
C ASN A 451 -36.31 -20.05 -7.02
N LEU A 452 -35.13 -19.48 -7.24
CA LEU A 452 -34.46 -19.49 -8.54
C LEU A 452 -34.10 -20.91 -8.99
N LEU A 453 -33.58 -21.76 -8.09
CA LEU A 453 -33.29 -23.16 -8.39
C LEU A 453 -34.54 -23.96 -8.78
N VAL A 454 -35.66 -23.74 -8.09
CA VAL A 454 -36.95 -24.36 -8.45
C VAL A 454 -37.42 -23.91 -9.82
N ALA A 455 -37.31 -22.60 -10.13
CA ALA A 455 -37.66 -22.06 -11.43
C ALA A 455 -36.76 -22.62 -12.56
N LEU A 456 -35.45 -22.74 -12.32
CA LEU A 456 -34.50 -23.33 -13.26
C LEU A 456 -34.81 -24.81 -13.52
N LYS A 457 -35.05 -25.61 -12.48
CA LYS A 457 -35.46 -27.02 -12.64
C LYS A 457 -36.76 -27.17 -13.44
N LYS A 458 -37.72 -26.26 -13.22
CA LYS A 458 -38.98 -26.23 -13.99
C LYS A 458 -38.71 -25.92 -15.47
N ARG A 459 -37.85 -24.94 -15.77
CA ARG A 459 -37.44 -24.61 -17.15
C ARG A 459 -36.71 -25.77 -17.82
N GLU A 460 -35.73 -26.39 -17.15
CA GLU A 460 -35.03 -27.55 -17.69
C GLU A 460 -35.98 -28.70 -18.02
N LYS A 461 -36.95 -28.99 -17.14
CA LYS A 461 -37.98 -30.01 -17.40
C LYS A 461 -38.83 -29.66 -18.62
N GLN A 462 -39.23 -28.40 -18.78
CA GLN A 462 -39.97 -27.93 -19.95
C GLN A 462 -39.16 -28.06 -21.24
N GLU A 463 -37.87 -27.70 -21.21
CA GLU A 463 -36.98 -27.85 -22.37
C GLU A 463 -36.77 -29.32 -22.74
N ARG A 464 -36.58 -30.21 -21.76
CA ARG A 464 -36.49 -31.67 -21.99
C ARG A 464 -37.76 -32.21 -22.64
N MET A 465 -38.94 -31.82 -22.14
CA MET A 465 -40.23 -32.21 -22.73
C MET A 465 -40.38 -31.68 -24.15
N LYS A 466 -40.01 -30.42 -24.41
CA LYS A 466 -40.06 -29.83 -25.75
C LYS A 466 -39.17 -30.59 -26.72
N LYS A 467 -37.91 -30.88 -26.35
CA LYS A 467 -36.99 -31.69 -27.16
C LYS A 467 -37.56 -33.09 -27.45
N PHE A 468 -38.20 -33.72 -26.47
CA PHE A 468 -38.86 -35.01 -26.65
C PHE A 468 -39.99 -34.93 -27.68
N TYR A 469 -40.90 -33.94 -27.57
CA TYR A 469 -41.99 -33.75 -28.53
C TYR A 469 -41.47 -33.40 -29.94
N ASP A 470 -40.47 -32.52 -30.04
CA ASP A 470 -39.83 -32.17 -31.32
C ASP A 470 -39.21 -33.41 -32.00
N GLN A 471 -38.62 -34.32 -31.21
CA GLN A 471 -38.10 -35.59 -31.73
C GLN A 471 -39.21 -36.53 -32.20
N GLN A 472 -40.34 -36.61 -31.47
CA GLN A 472 -41.50 -37.39 -31.89
C GLN A 472 -42.12 -36.86 -33.20
N ILE A 473 -42.24 -35.54 -33.34
CA ILE A 473 -42.74 -34.91 -34.57
C ILE A 473 -41.83 -35.25 -35.75
N LYS A 474 -40.51 -35.12 -35.59
CA LYS A 474 -39.54 -35.51 -36.64
C LYS A 474 -39.67 -36.97 -37.06
N LEU A 475 -39.79 -37.89 -36.10
CA LEU A 475 -39.99 -39.31 -36.38
C LEU A 475 -41.31 -39.60 -37.09
N PHE A 476 -42.38 -38.86 -36.74
CA PHE A 476 -43.67 -38.96 -37.41
C PHE A 476 -43.58 -38.48 -38.87
N ASP A 477 -42.95 -37.32 -39.11
CA ASP A 477 -42.74 -36.77 -40.45
C ASP A 477 -41.89 -37.71 -41.33
N GLU A 478 -40.85 -38.33 -40.76
CA GLU A 478 -40.05 -39.34 -41.47
C GLU A 478 -40.87 -40.57 -41.83
N ARG A 479 -41.71 -41.08 -40.92
CA ARG A 479 -42.63 -42.19 -41.22
C ARG A 479 -43.64 -41.83 -42.31
N GLU A 480 -44.18 -40.62 -42.28
CA GLU A 480 -45.06 -40.10 -43.34
C GLU A 480 -44.35 -40.04 -44.70
N LYS A 481 -43.12 -39.51 -44.74
CA LYS A 481 -42.30 -39.48 -45.96
C LYS A 481 -42.01 -40.88 -46.48
N MET A 482 -41.68 -41.83 -45.61
CA MET A 482 -41.45 -43.23 -45.98
C MET A 482 -42.71 -43.90 -46.51
N LYS A 483 -43.88 -43.65 -45.92
CA LYS A 483 -45.16 -44.15 -46.45
C LYS A 483 -45.44 -43.60 -47.85
N LYS A 484 -45.26 -42.30 -48.07
CA LYS A 484 -45.42 -41.67 -49.38
C LYS A 484 -44.42 -42.24 -50.39
N LEU A 485 -43.17 -42.45 -49.99
CA LEU A 485 -42.14 -43.05 -50.84
C LEU A 485 -42.47 -44.50 -51.23
N ASN A 486 -42.89 -45.32 -50.27
CA ASN A 486 -43.31 -46.70 -50.50
C ASN A 486 -44.54 -46.76 -51.42
N LEU A 487 -45.52 -45.86 -51.23
CA LEU A 487 -46.67 -45.77 -52.13
C LEU A 487 -46.26 -45.40 -53.55
N ILE A 488 -45.34 -44.45 -53.73
CA ILE A 488 -44.79 -44.08 -55.04
C ILE A 488 -44.05 -45.27 -55.68
N GLN A 489 -43.28 -46.03 -54.90
CA GLN A 489 -42.63 -47.24 -55.40
C GLN A 489 -43.66 -48.28 -55.86
N HIS A 490 -44.69 -48.54 -55.05
CA HIS A 490 -45.77 -49.45 -55.40
C HIS A 490 -46.48 -49.01 -56.69
N MET A 491 -46.82 -47.72 -56.81
CA MET A 491 -47.40 -47.17 -58.05
C MET A 491 -46.47 -47.30 -59.25
N LYS A 492 -45.17 -47.11 -59.10
CA LYS A 492 -44.18 -47.30 -60.19
C LYS A 492 -44.08 -48.76 -60.62
N GLU A 493 -44.13 -49.70 -59.67
CA GLU A 493 -44.14 -51.12 -59.97
C GLU A 493 -45.42 -51.54 -60.68
N ASP A 494 -46.56 -51.06 -60.22
CA ASP A 494 -47.85 -51.30 -60.86
C ASP A 494 -47.90 -50.69 -62.27
N PHE A 495 -47.31 -49.49 -62.47
CA PHE A 495 -47.17 -48.87 -63.79
C PHE A 495 -46.26 -49.67 -64.72
N LYS A 496 -45.12 -50.19 -64.20
CA LYS A 496 -44.24 -51.09 -64.97
C LYS A 496 -44.93 -52.40 -65.35
N LYS A 497 -45.76 -52.95 -64.45
CA LYS A 497 -46.57 -54.15 -64.76
C LYS A 497 -47.57 -53.86 -65.86
N LYS A 498 -48.25 -52.70 -65.82
CA LYS A 498 -49.16 -52.25 -66.89
C LYS A 498 -48.42 -52.05 -68.23
N GLN A 499 -47.27 -51.40 -68.24
CA GLN A 499 -46.47 -51.26 -69.48
C GLN A 499 -45.98 -52.60 -70.02
N LYS A 500 -45.62 -53.57 -69.16
CA LYS A 500 -45.28 -54.92 -69.62
C LYS A 500 -46.49 -55.64 -70.22
N GLN A 501 -47.69 -55.45 -69.67
CA GLN A 501 -48.93 -55.98 -70.26
C GLN A 501 -49.26 -55.30 -71.59
N GLU A 502 -49.08 -53.99 -71.72
CA GLU A 502 -49.27 -53.26 -72.98
C GLU A 502 -48.24 -53.67 -74.04
N ASN A 503 -46.96 -53.84 -73.69
CA ASN A 503 -45.94 -54.30 -74.63
C ASN A 503 -46.15 -55.76 -75.04
N GLN A 504 -46.60 -56.64 -74.12
CA GLN A 504 -46.97 -58.01 -74.49
C GLN A 504 -48.14 -58.04 -75.47
N ASN A 505 -49.09 -57.11 -75.36
CA ASN A 505 -50.20 -56.98 -76.32
C ASN A 505 -49.75 -56.38 -77.67
N ASN A 506 -48.74 -55.49 -77.68
CA ASN A 506 -48.21 -54.91 -78.92
C ASN A 506 -47.20 -55.82 -79.65
N ASP A 507 -46.54 -56.76 -78.96
CA ASP A 507 -45.68 -57.77 -79.59
C ASP A 507 -46.49 -58.96 -80.17
N THR A 508 -47.83 -58.94 -80.05
CA THR A 508 -48.75 -59.92 -80.66
C THR A 508 -49.49 -59.43 -81.91
N GLU A 509 -49.21 -58.20 -82.36
CA GLU A 509 -49.70 -57.63 -83.63
C GLU A 509 -48.52 -57.22 -84.52
#